data_AF-Q7R883-F1
#
_entry.id   AF-Q7R883-F1
#
_cell.length_a   1.000
_cell.length_b   1.000
_cell.length_c   1.000
_cell.angle_alpha   90.00
_cell.angle_beta   90.00
_cell.angle_gamma   90.00
#
_symmetry.space_group_name_H-M   'P 1'
#
loop_
_entity.id
_entity.type
_entity.pdbx_description
1 polymer ?
#
loop_
_entity_poly.entity_id
_entity_poly.type
_entity_poly.pdbx_seq_one_letter_code
_entity_poly.pdbx_strand_id
1 'polypeptide(L)'
;MSNENKHAEKVPDNLLCLICYDDINENNYIEYKTDEYSEWYPSMFCMNCTGILIDTQYHKYVDSVQKSDCLKEQTSLLKMGPPINVKDKNGFPLSDGKEIHSLWYFCDKQVHSAKLDGSLLGEDRMKMWEELKKFLIKDDNENMNN
;
A
#
# COMPACT_ATOMS: atom_id res chain seq x y z
N MET A 1 7.08 20.45 20.55
CA MET A 1 7.21 21.45 19.48
C MET A 1 6.42 20.91 18.31
N SER A 2 5.28 21.51 18.01
CA SER A 2 4.41 21.10 16.91
C SER A 2 5.18 21.26 15.61
N ASN A 3 5.60 20.16 14.98
CA ASN A 3 5.92 20.19 13.56
C ASN A 3 4.64 20.65 12.86
N GLU A 4 4.60 21.93 12.49
CA GLU A 4 3.54 22.45 11.63
C GLU A 4 3.51 21.55 10.38
N ASN A 5 2.34 20.97 10.10
CA ASN A 5 2.11 20.12 8.92
C ASN A 5 2.27 20.98 7.67
N LYS A 6 3.51 21.20 7.25
CA LYS A 6 3.84 22.00 6.09
C LYS A 6 3.59 21.17 4.84
N HIS A 7 2.55 21.56 4.11
CA HIS A 7 2.19 21.00 2.82
C HIS A 7 2.66 21.91 1.67
N ALA A 8 2.70 21.40 0.45
CA ALA A 8 2.93 22.23 -0.72
C ALA A 8 1.88 23.35 -0.84
N GLU A 9 2.34 24.57 -1.05
CA GLU A 9 1.49 25.73 -1.35
C GLU A 9 1.06 25.76 -2.83
N LYS A 10 1.88 25.20 -3.71
CA LYS A 10 1.65 25.07 -5.15
C LYS A 10 2.08 23.68 -5.61
N VAL A 11 1.33 23.09 -6.55
CA VAL A 11 1.74 21.84 -7.22
C VAL A 11 2.96 22.09 -8.12
N PRO A 12 3.98 21.20 -8.10
CA PRO A 12 5.11 21.28 -9.02
C PRO A 12 4.68 21.25 -10.49
N ASP A 13 5.36 22.04 -11.33
CA ASP A 13 5.06 22.10 -12.75
C ASP A 13 5.52 20.81 -13.48
N ASN A 14 4.79 20.40 -14.52
CA ASN A 14 5.10 19.26 -15.39
C ASN A 14 5.21 17.88 -14.69
N LEU A 15 4.40 17.65 -13.66
CA LEU A 15 4.35 16.35 -12.98
C LEU A 15 3.39 15.39 -13.70
N LEU A 16 3.82 14.15 -13.93
CA LEU A 16 3.02 13.10 -14.58
C LEU A 16 2.82 11.91 -13.64
N CYS A 17 1.62 11.35 -13.63
CA CYS A 17 1.35 10.13 -12.87
C CYS A 17 2.05 8.93 -13.49
N LEU A 18 2.82 8.18 -12.69
CA LEU A 18 3.54 6.99 -13.19
C LEU A 18 2.64 5.77 -13.50
N ILE A 19 1.33 5.83 -13.21
CA ILE A 19 0.36 4.77 -13.55
C ILE A 19 -0.39 5.09 -14.84
N CYS A 20 -1.10 6.23 -14.87
CA CYS A 20 -1.94 6.59 -16.01
C CYS A 20 -1.26 7.51 -17.02
N TYR A 21 -0.08 8.06 -16.69
CA TYR A 21 0.65 9.05 -17.49
C TYR A 21 -0.10 10.37 -17.73
N ASP A 22 -1.19 10.62 -17.00
CA ASP A 22 -1.87 11.92 -17.00
C ASP A 22 -1.16 12.95 -16.13
N ASP A 23 -1.41 14.23 -16.41
CA ASP A 23 -0.90 15.36 -15.63
C ASP A 23 -1.37 15.32 -14.17
N ILE A 24 -0.44 15.56 -13.27
CA ILE A 24 -0.72 15.87 -11.87
C ILE A 24 -0.78 17.38 -11.69
N ASN A 25 -1.94 17.86 -11.25
CA ASN A 25 -2.27 19.26 -11.01
C ASN A 25 -2.99 19.42 -9.66
N GLU A 26 -3.49 20.62 -9.37
CA GLU A 26 -4.13 20.95 -8.09
C GLU A 26 -5.34 20.06 -7.74
N ASN A 27 -6.00 19.45 -8.73
CA ASN A 27 -7.17 18.60 -8.50
C ASN A 27 -6.83 17.17 -8.07
N ASN A 28 -5.61 16.70 -8.35
CA ASN A 28 -5.23 15.30 -8.15
C ASN A 28 -3.82 15.10 -7.55
N TYR A 29 -3.12 16.16 -7.18
CA TYR A 29 -1.85 16.09 -6.44
C TYR A 29 -2.08 15.63 -5.02
N ILE A 30 -1.21 14.72 -4.56
CA ILE A 30 -1.24 14.17 -3.22
C ILE A 30 0.16 14.12 -2.63
N GLU A 31 0.22 14.28 -1.32
CA GLU A 31 1.41 14.00 -0.51
C GLU A 31 1.15 12.79 0.38
N TYR A 32 2.22 12.19 0.88
CA TYR A 32 2.15 11.07 1.80
C TYR A 32 3.13 11.21 2.97
N LYS A 33 2.80 10.56 4.08
CA LYS A 33 3.71 10.32 5.20
C LYS A 33 4.04 8.85 5.31
N THR A 34 5.24 8.53 5.76
CA THR A 34 5.68 7.16 6.07
C THR A 34 5.34 6.70 7.47
N ASP A 35 5.22 7.65 8.40
CA ASP A 35 4.85 7.43 9.81
C ASP A 35 4.25 8.73 10.39
N GLU A 36 3.87 8.74 11.67
CA GLU A 36 3.23 9.89 12.31
C GLU A 36 4.13 11.15 12.34
N TYR A 37 5.45 10.95 12.40
CA TYR A 37 6.43 12.00 12.66
C TYR A 37 7.22 12.42 11.43
N SER A 38 7.17 11.64 10.34
CA SER A 38 7.86 11.97 9.10
C SER A 38 7.28 13.21 8.42
N GLU A 39 8.08 13.76 7.50
CA GLU A 39 7.66 14.88 6.67
C GLU A 39 6.64 14.42 5.62
N TRP A 40 5.93 15.37 5.03
CA TRP A 40 5.08 15.11 3.87
C TRP A 40 5.93 15.05 2.60
N TYR A 41 5.77 13.98 1.83
CA TYR A 41 6.51 13.74 0.59
C TYR A 41 5.57 13.76 -0.61
N PRO A 42 5.97 14.32 -1.76
CA PRO A 42 5.17 14.28 -2.98
C PRO A 42 5.01 12.84 -3.48
N SER A 43 3.79 12.44 -3.85
CA SER A 43 3.58 11.17 -4.55
C SER A 43 3.90 11.29 -6.04
N MET A 44 4.37 10.18 -6.62
CA MET A 44 4.51 10.04 -8.07
C MET A 44 3.22 9.52 -8.74
N PHE A 45 2.15 9.31 -7.96
CA PHE A 45 0.85 8.88 -8.43
C PHE A 45 -0.21 9.97 -8.20
N CYS A 46 -1.18 10.08 -9.11
CA CYS A 46 -2.31 10.97 -8.91
C CYS A 46 -3.30 10.37 -7.90
N MET A 47 -4.14 11.23 -7.33
CA MET A 47 -5.20 10.87 -6.38
C MET A 47 -6.04 9.68 -6.84
N ASN A 48 -6.49 9.66 -8.10
CA ASN A 48 -7.35 8.61 -8.64
C ASN A 48 -6.64 7.25 -8.69
N CYS A 49 -5.40 7.20 -9.17
CA CYS A 49 -4.63 5.97 -9.24
C CYS A 49 -4.29 5.44 -7.84
N THR A 50 -3.97 6.32 -6.90
CA THR A 50 -3.77 5.95 -5.49
C THR A 50 -5.06 5.41 -4.87
N GLY A 51 -6.22 6.00 -5.20
CA GLY A 51 -7.53 5.46 -4.80
C GLY A 51 -7.75 4.03 -5.30
N ILE A 52 -7.46 3.76 -6.57
CA ILE A 52 -7.55 2.40 -7.14
C ILE A 52 -6.62 1.42 -6.41
N LEU A 53 -5.42 1.85 -6.00
CA LEU A 53 -4.53 1.01 -5.20
C LEU A 53 -5.12 0.73 -3.81
N ILE A 54 -5.70 1.75 -3.16
CA ILE A 54 -6.39 1.61 -1.87
C ILE A 54 -7.52 0.59 -1.99
N ASP A 55 -8.31 0.67 -3.05
CA ASP A 55 -9.48 -0.18 -3.24
C ASP A 55 -9.12 -1.62 -3.62
N THR A 56 -7.95 -1.86 -4.23
CA THR A 56 -7.66 -3.16 -4.85
C THR A 56 -6.50 -3.94 -4.25
N GLN A 57 -5.54 -3.30 -3.57
CA GLN A 57 -4.31 -3.96 -3.16
C GLN A 57 -4.53 -5.06 -2.11
N TYR A 58 -5.46 -4.86 -1.17
CA TYR A 58 -5.79 -5.87 -0.17
C TYR A 58 -6.47 -7.10 -0.80
N HIS A 59 -7.49 -6.88 -1.63
CA HIS A 59 -8.20 -7.98 -2.30
C HIS A 59 -7.27 -8.77 -3.23
N LYS A 60 -6.38 -8.09 -3.96
CA LYS A 60 -5.32 -8.72 -4.76
C LYS A 60 -4.41 -9.59 -3.90
N TYR A 61 -4.00 -9.11 -2.73
CA TYR A 61 -3.18 -9.92 -1.81
C TYR A 61 -3.89 -11.21 -1.40
N VAL A 62 -5.15 -11.12 -0.97
CA VAL A 62 -5.94 -12.28 -0.55
C VAL A 62 -6.09 -13.28 -1.69
N ASP A 63 -6.46 -12.78 -2.87
CA ASP A 63 -6.59 -13.58 -4.09
C ASP A 63 -5.28 -14.27 -4.47
N SER A 64 -4.15 -13.53 -4.46
CA SER A 64 -2.83 -14.09 -4.77
C SER A 64 -2.43 -15.18 -3.79
N VAL A 65 -2.69 -15.02 -2.48
CA VAL A 65 -2.37 -16.07 -1.50
C VAL A 65 -3.23 -17.32 -1.72
N GLN A 66 -4.53 -17.16 -1.98
CA GLN A 66 -5.45 -18.28 -2.13
C GLN A 66 -5.30 -19.02 -3.47
N LYS A 67 -4.91 -18.31 -4.53
CA LYS A 67 -4.90 -18.83 -5.91
C LYS A 67 -3.50 -19.09 -6.47
N SER A 68 -2.43 -18.68 -5.79
CA SER A 68 -1.06 -18.92 -6.25
C SER A 68 -0.80 -20.41 -6.40
N ASP A 69 -0.24 -20.79 -7.54
CA ASP A 69 0.30 -22.13 -7.84
C ASP A 69 1.81 -22.22 -7.58
N CYS A 70 2.45 -21.11 -7.19
CA CYS A 70 3.87 -21.01 -6.90
C CYS A 70 4.13 -20.97 -5.38
N LEU A 71 4.73 -22.05 -4.84
CA LEU A 71 5.05 -22.15 -3.41
C LEU A 71 5.96 -21.02 -2.92
N LYS A 72 6.96 -20.63 -3.72
CA LYS A 72 7.91 -19.55 -3.37
C LYS A 72 7.21 -18.20 -3.24
N GLU A 73 6.33 -17.89 -4.19
CA GLU A 73 5.54 -16.66 -4.19
C GLU A 73 4.57 -16.65 -3.00
N GLN A 74 3.80 -17.73 -2.83
CA GLN A 74 2.85 -17.86 -1.73
C GLN A 74 3.54 -17.76 -0.36
N THR A 75 4.69 -18.41 -0.19
CA THR A 75 5.51 -18.30 1.03
C THR A 75 5.99 -16.87 1.26
N SER A 76 6.40 -16.16 0.20
CA SER A 76 6.81 -14.75 0.29
C SER A 76 5.64 -13.85 0.72
N LEU A 77 4.46 -14.03 0.12
CA LEU A 77 3.23 -13.31 0.47
C LEU A 77 2.80 -13.57 1.93
N LEU A 78 2.82 -14.83 2.36
CA LEU A 78 2.49 -15.20 3.73
C LEU A 78 3.52 -14.66 4.73
N LYS A 79 4.81 -14.59 4.38
CA LYS A 79 5.85 -13.97 5.22
C LYS A 79 5.65 -12.47 5.40
N MET A 80 5.21 -11.77 4.34
CA MET A 80 4.88 -10.34 4.43
C MET A 80 3.62 -10.10 5.28
N GLY A 81 2.67 -11.02 5.23
CA GLY A 81 1.38 -10.90 5.89
C GLY A 81 0.41 -9.93 5.21
N PRO A 82 -0.86 -9.87 5.66
CA PRO A 82 -1.87 -9.04 5.02
C PRO A 82 -1.55 -7.55 5.15
N PRO A 83 -1.54 -6.78 4.05
CA PRO A 83 -1.23 -5.36 4.11
C PRO A 83 -2.36 -4.57 4.81
N ILE A 84 -1.99 -3.47 5.47
CA ILE A 84 -2.95 -2.61 6.17
C ILE A 84 -3.22 -1.34 5.35
N ASN A 85 -2.15 -0.64 4.99
CA ASN A 85 -2.18 0.58 4.20
C ASN A 85 -1.55 0.36 2.82
N VAL A 86 -1.82 1.31 1.91
CA VAL A 86 -1.27 1.28 0.56
C VAL A 86 0.25 1.34 0.57
N LYS A 87 0.88 0.58 -0.33
CA LYS A 87 2.31 0.65 -0.60
C LYS A 87 2.60 0.57 -2.09
N ASP A 88 3.60 1.31 -2.53
CA ASP A 88 4.22 1.18 -3.84
C ASP A 88 5.57 1.88 -3.80
N LYS A 89 6.64 1.16 -4.15
CA LYS A 89 8.02 1.70 -4.08
C LYS A 89 8.29 2.79 -5.11
N ASN A 90 7.56 2.82 -6.22
CA ASN A 90 7.73 3.81 -7.28
C ASN A 90 6.80 5.01 -7.06
N GLY A 91 5.57 4.74 -6.61
CA GLY A 91 4.58 5.76 -6.25
C GLY A 91 4.92 6.56 -5.00
N PHE A 92 5.58 5.90 -4.04
CA PHE A 92 6.00 6.47 -2.76
C PHE A 92 7.50 6.20 -2.52
N PRO A 93 8.40 6.88 -3.25
CA PRO A 93 9.83 6.54 -3.27
C PRO A 93 10.52 6.55 -1.90
N LEU A 94 10.12 7.46 -1.00
CA LEU A 94 10.70 7.59 0.33
C LEU A 94 10.07 6.65 1.37
N SER A 95 9.18 5.74 0.97
CA SER A 95 8.62 4.72 1.85
C SER A 95 9.57 3.52 2.08
N ASP A 96 10.68 3.43 1.36
CA ASP A 96 11.54 2.24 1.29
C ASP A 96 10.77 0.96 0.94
N GLY A 97 9.69 1.10 0.15
CA GLY A 97 8.79 0.00 -0.21
C GLY A 97 7.88 -0.49 0.91
N LYS A 98 7.83 0.23 2.05
CA LYS A 98 6.90 -0.03 3.15
C LYS A 98 5.54 0.60 2.88
N GLU A 99 4.57 0.24 3.72
CA GLU A 99 3.26 0.88 3.74
C GLU A 99 3.38 2.33 4.17
N ILE A 100 2.64 3.22 3.51
CA ILE A 100 2.55 4.63 3.91
C ILE A 100 1.51 4.79 5.03
N HIS A 101 1.64 5.86 5.82
CA HIS A 101 0.82 6.11 7.00
C HIS A 101 -0.43 6.93 6.68
N SER A 102 -0.27 8.02 5.93
CA SER A 102 -1.37 8.93 5.62
C SER A 102 -1.13 9.61 4.29
N LEU A 103 -2.22 10.10 3.72
CA LEU A 103 -2.24 10.88 2.50
C LEU A 103 -2.72 12.29 2.82
N TRP A 104 -2.31 13.26 2.03
CA TRP A 104 -2.90 14.59 2.05
C TRP A 104 -3.24 15.00 0.62
N TYR A 105 -4.45 15.50 0.42
CA TYR A 105 -4.96 15.84 -0.90
C TYR A 105 -4.93 17.35 -1.08
N PHE A 106 -4.35 17.81 -2.18
CA PHE A 106 -4.19 19.24 -2.43
C PHE A 106 -5.49 19.93 -2.79
N CYS A 107 -6.42 19.22 -3.42
CA CYS A 107 -7.69 19.76 -3.89
C CYS A 107 -8.63 20.14 -2.75
N ASP A 108 -8.62 19.39 -1.65
CA ASP A 108 -9.47 19.64 -0.48
C ASP A 108 -8.70 20.11 0.76
N LYS A 109 -7.36 20.11 0.69
CA LYS A 109 -6.44 20.50 1.76
C LYS A 109 -6.58 19.64 3.02
N GLN A 110 -7.04 18.40 2.90
CA GLN A 110 -7.29 17.50 4.02
C GLN A 110 -6.38 16.26 4.02
N VAL A 111 -6.20 15.72 5.22
CA VAL A 111 -5.51 14.44 5.45
C VAL A 111 -6.51 13.31 5.26
N HIS A 112 -6.12 12.31 4.48
CA HIS A 112 -6.89 11.10 4.18
C HIS A 112 -6.17 9.87 4.70
N SER A 113 -6.96 8.84 4.98
CA SER A 113 -6.44 7.54 5.38
C SER A 113 -5.72 6.86 4.23
N ALA A 114 -4.56 6.26 4.50
CA ALA A 114 -3.87 5.38 3.57
C ALA A 114 -4.34 3.92 3.67
N LYS A 115 -5.28 3.62 4.58
CA LYS A 115 -5.76 2.27 4.85
C LYS A 115 -6.46 1.69 3.63
N LEU A 116 -6.06 0.48 3.25
CA LEU A 116 -6.66 -0.28 2.16
C LEU A 116 -8.12 -0.64 2.47
N ASP A 117 -8.94 -0.69 1.42
CA ASP A 117 -10.28 -1.25 1.51
C ASP A 117 -10.22 -2.73 1.93
N GLY A 118 -11.11 -3.12 2.84
CA GLY A 118 -11.15 -4.48 3.40
C GLY A 118 -10.01 -4.86 4.35
N SER A 119 -8.95 -4.04 4.50
CA SER A 119 -7.84 -4.42 5.39
C SER A 119 -8.27 -4.49 6.86
N LEU A 120 -7.75 -5.48 7.57
CA LEU A 120 -8.09 -5.74 8.97
C LEU A 120 -6.98 -5.23 9.89
N LEU A 121 -7.33 -4.98 11.15
CA LEU A 121 -6.41 -4.52 12.20
C LEU A 121 -6.42 -5.50 13.39
N GLY A 122 -5.36 -5.44 14.20
CA GLY A 122 -5.30 -6.15 15.47
C GLY A 122 -5.57 -7.66 15.35
N GLU A 123 -6.42 -8.17 16.24
CA GLU A 123 -6.74 -9.59 16.32
C GLU A 123 -7.39 -10.14 15.05
N ASP A 124 -8.25 -9.36 14.38
CA ASP A 124 -8.95 -9.82 13.18
C ASP A 124 -7.99 -9.99 12.01
N ARG A 125 -6.98 -9.11 11.90
CA ARG A 125 -5.86 -9.29 10.96
C ARG A 125 -5.10 -10.58 11.25
N MET A 126 -4.82 -10.86 12.51
CA MET A 126 -4.10 -12.08 12.91
C MET A 126 -4.90 -13.34 12.61
N LYS A 127 -6.20 -13.36 12.96
CA LYS A 127 -7.10 -14.49 12.65
C LYS A 127 -7.15 -14.76 11.15
N MET A 128 -7.38 -13.72 10.34
CA MET A 128 -7.38 -13.86 8.88
C MET A 128 -6.04 -14.35 8.34
N TRP A 129 -4.92 -13.88 8.88
CA TRP A 129 -3.60 -14.33 8.45
C TRP A 129 -3.36 -15.81 8.77
N GLU A 130 -3.78 -16.29 9.94
CA GLU A 130 -3.72 -17.72 10.28
C GLU A 130 -4.62 -18.57 9.38
N GLU A 131 -5.79 -18.08 8.99
CA GLU A 131 -6.64 -18.76 7.99
C GLU A 131 -5.96 -18.83 6.62
N LEU A 132 -5.32 -17.75 6.17
CA LEU A 132 -4.59 -17.73 4.91
C LEU A 132 -3.40 -18.71 4.87
N LYS A 133 -2.72 -18.91 6.01
CA LYS A 133 -1.61 -19.88 6.10
C LYS A 133 -2.06 -21.32 5.84
N LYS A 134 -3.34 -21.65 6.01
CA LYS A 134 -3.89 -23.00 5.73
C LYS A 134 -3.91 -23.32 4.24
N PHE A 135 -3.86 -22.32 3.37
CA PHE A 135 -3.78 -22.49 1.92
C PHE A 135 -2.36 -22.77 1.42
N LEU A 136 -1.35 -22.78 2.30
CA LEU A 136 0.03 -23.03 1.93
C LEU A 136 0.13 -24.38 1.20
N ILE A 137 0.57 -24.32 -0.06
CA ILE A 137 0.84 -25.51 -0.87
C ILE A 137 1.87 -26.36 -0.12
N LYS A 138 1.57 -27.65 0.08
CA LYS A 138 2.53 -28.59 0.64
C LYS A 138 3.45 -29.08 -0.47
N ASP A 139 4.74 -29.12 -0.20
CA ASP A 139 5.69 -29.78 -1.08
C ASP A 139 5.54 -31.29 -0.87
N ASP A 140 5.11 -32.03 -1.90
CA ASP A 140 4.90 -33.48 -1.83
C ASP A 140 6.22 -34.28 -1.63
N ASN A 141 7.37 -33.59 -1.53
CA ASN A 141 8.68 -34.19 -1.31
C ASN A 141 9.00 -34.55 0.16
N GLU A 142 8.10 -34.35 1.13
CA GLU A 142 8.31 -34.77 2.53
C GLU A 142 7.88 -36.21 2.87
N ASN A 143 7.58 -37.07 1.88
CA ASN A 143 7.18 -38.47 2.10
C ASN A 143 8.18 -39.54 1.59
N MET A 144 9.48 -39.24 1.54
CA MET A 144 10.51 -40.24 1.18
C MET A 144 11.69 -40.31 2.16
N ASN A 145 11.45 -40.21 3.48
CA ASN A 145 12.42 -40.64 4.49
C ASN A 145 11.70 -41.15 5.74
N ASN A 146 11.24 -42.40 5.71
CA ASN A 146 11.01 -43.24 6.89
C ASN A 146 11.55 -44.64 6.60
#